data_AF-J9DQZ9-F1
#
_entry.id   AF-J9DQZ9-F1
#
_cell.length_a   1.000
_cell.length_b   1.000
_cell.length_c   1.000
_cell.angle_alpha   90.00
_cell.angle_beta   90.00
_cell.angle_gamma   90.00
#
_symmetry.space_group_name_H-M   'P 1'
#
loop_
_entity.id
_entity.type
_entity.pdbx_description
1 polymer ?
#
loop_
_entity_poly.entity_id
_entity_poly.type
_entity_poly.pdbx_seq_one_letter_code
_entity_poly.pdbx_strand_id
1 'polypeptide(L)'
;MMGASHLKCMQDGSWNGTAPLCLPATCQGVRNNSAIGLFVAPENSTIAYGRNVSIVCSQQNRPASSSLLSSFRQCIYDPQEDGRDYWLSGPEIDCPLVDCGPPPSLAGAIYEGDDYSYKARDYFNLIF
;
A
#
# COMPACT_ATOMS: atom_id res chain seq x y z
N MET A 1 -12.78 -1.58 20.81
CA MET A 1 -13.67 -2.16 21.85
C MET A 1 -14.33 -1.02 22.60
N MET A 2 -15.60 -1.15 22.97
CA MET A 2 -16.32 -0.15 23.74
C MET A 2 -16.97 -0.81 24.96
N GLY A 3 -16.65 -0.35 26.18
CA GLY A 3 -17.20 -0.90 27.42
C GLY A 3 -16.12 -1.32 28.42
N ALA A 4 -16.53 -1.96 29.51
CA ALA A 4 -15.63 -2.40 30.57
C ALA A 4 -14.73 -3.56 30.11
N SER A 5 -13.43 -3.50 30.39
CA SER A 5 -12.49 -4.58 30.07
C SER A 5 -12.61 -5.78 31.00
N HIS A 6 -13.26 -5.61 32.15
CA HIS A 6 -13.50 -6.65 33.14
C HIS A 6 -14.84 -6.43 33.83
N LEU A 7 -15.59 -7.52 34.04
CA LEU A 7 -16.83 -7.53 34.79
C LEU A 7 -16.64 -8.29 36.09
N LYS A 8 -17.18 -7.73 37.18
CA LYS A 8 -17.14 -8.35 38.50
C LYS A 8 -18.56 -8.73 38.92
N CYS A 9 -18.73 -9.98 39.34
CA CYS A 9 -19.97 -10.44 39.96
C CYS A 9 -20.05 -9.89 41.37
N MET A 10 -21.16 -9.25 41.70
CA MET A 10 -21.45 -8.67 43.01
C MET A 10 -22.23 -9.66 43.88
N GLN A 11 -22.26 -9.41 45.19
CA GLN A 11 -22.85 -10.32 46.17
C GLN A 11 -24.38 -10.43 46.05
N ASP A 12 -25.03 -9.44 45.46
CA ASP A 12 -26.45 -9.41 45.13
C ASP A 12 -26.79 -10.24 43.87
N GLY A 13 -25.80 -10.85 43.21
CA GLY A 13 -25.98 -11.63 41.98
C GLY A 13 -25.98 -10.78 40.70
N SER A 14 -25.75 -9.47 40.82
CA SER A 14 -25.69 -8.56 39.68
C SER A 14 -24.25 -8.41 39.15
N TRP A 15 -24.11 -8.09 37.86
CA TRP A 15 -22.81 -7.72 37.29
C TRP A 15 -22.55 -6.23 37.49
N ASN A 16 -21.32 -5.86 37.88
CA ASN A 16 -20.89 -4.46 38.06
C ASN A 16 -20.64 -3.72 36.71
N GLY A 17 -21.48 -3.96 35.71
CA GLY A 17 -21.34 -3.39 34.37
C GLY A 17 -21.98 -4.25 33.28
N THR A 18 -21.95 -3.75 32.05
CA THR A 18 -22.43 -4.45 30.85
C THR A 18 -21.28 -5.07 30.07
N ALA A 19 -21.59 -6.17 29.37
CA ALA A 19 -20.64 -6.82 28.46
C ALA A 19 -20.12 -5.80 27.43
N PRO A 20 -18.80 -5.75 27.18
CA PRO A 20 -18.24 -4.82 26.23
C PRO A 20 -18.67 -5.17 24.79
N LEU A 21 -18.83 -4.13 23.98
CA LEU A 21 -19.12 -4.23 22.57
C LEU A 21 -17.82 -4.34 21.76
N CYS A 22 -17.75 -5.36 20.91
CA CYS A 22 -16.69 -5.46 19.91
C CYS A 22 -17.00 -4.49 18.77
N LEU A 23 -16.14 -3.49 18.60
CA LEU A 23 -16.21 -2.60 17.45
C LEU A 23 -15.35 -3.21 16.33
N PRO A 24 -15.83 -3.22 15.08
CA PRO A 24 -15.06 -3.72 13.96
C PRO A 24 -13.79 -2.89 13.80
N ALA A 25 -12.64 -3.57 13.71
CA ALA A 25 -11.39 -2.92 13.39
C ALA A 25 -11.39 -2.44 11.93
N THR A 26 -10.76 -1.29 11.70
CA THR A 26 -10.66 -0.68 10.37
C THR A 26 -9.21 -0.25 10.12
N CYS A 27 -8.76 -0.45 8.89
CA CYS A 27 -7.52 0.09 8.38
C CYS A 27 -7.78 1.42 7.67
N GLN A 28 -6.75 2.26 7.61
CA GLN A 28 -6.78 3.44 6.77
C GLN A 28 -6.81 3.04 5.29
N GLY A 29 -7.80 3.52 4.56
CA GLY A 29 -7.89 3.34 3.12
C GLY A 29 -6.93 4.28 2.37
N VAL A 30 -6.63 3.93 1.13
CA VAL A 30 -5.79 4.74 0.24
C VAL A 30 -6.67 5.46 -0.77
N ARG A 31 -6.37 6.74 -1.01
CA ARG A 31 -7.05 7.55 -2.01
C ARG A 31 -6.44 7.33 -3.38
N ASN A 32 -7.25 7.51 -4.41
CA ASN A 32 -6.74 7.60 -5.77
C ASN A 32 -5.74 8.77 -5.90
N ASN A 33 -4.77 8.61 -6.78
CA ASN A 33 -3.82 9.67 -7.11
C ASN A 33 -3.62 9.71 -8.63
N SER A 34 -4.40 10.57 -9.28
CA SER A 34 -4.37 10.73 -10.74
C SER A 34 -3.03 11.25 -11.27
N ALA A 35 -2.24 11.95 -10.45
CA ALA A 35 -0.92 12.45 -10.86
C ALA A 35 0.07 11.30 -11.15
N ILE A 36 -0.10 10.18 -10.44
CA ILE A 36 0.71 8.97 -10.62
C ILE A 36 -0.04 7.82 -11.30
N GLY A 37 -1.31 8.04 -11.67
CA GLY A 37 -2.16 7.02 -12.25
C GLY A 37 -2.55 5.91 -11.28
N LEU A 38 -2.52 6.16 -9.97
CA LEU A 38 -2.91 5.19 -8.95
C LEU A 38 -4.43 5.21 -8.75
N PHE A 39 -5.07 4.08 -9.03
CA PHE A 39 -6.49 3.85 -8.79
C PHE A 39 -6.67 2.73 -7.76
N VAL A 40 -7.47 2.99 -6.74
CA VAL A 40 -7.76 2.03 -5.67
C VAL A 40 -9.26 1.81 -5.59
N ALA A 41 -9.69 0.56 -5.47
CA ALA A 41 -11.10 0.22 -5.29
C ALA A 41 -11.30 -0.80 -4.14
N PRO A 42 -12.28 -0.58 -3.23
CA PRO A 42 -13.19 0.56 -3.16
C PRO A 42 -12.49 1.85 -2.66
N GLU A 43 -12.94 3.01 -3.15
CA GLU A 43 -12.44 4.34 -2.74
C GLU A 43 -13.05 4.77 -1.39
N ASN A 44 -12.85 3.95 -0.36
CA ASN A 44 -13.28 4.25 0.99
C ASN A 44 -12.12 4.81 1.81
N SER A 45 -12.40 5.78 2.68
CA SER A 45 -11.41 6.31 3.62
C SER A 45 -10.98 5.27 4.67
N THR A 46 -11.83 4.27 4.94
CA THR A 46 -11.57 3.20 5.90
C THR A 46 -11.98 1.86 5.30
N ILE A 47 -11.15 0.84 5.56
CA ILE A 47 -11.32 -0.52 5.06
C ILE A 47 -11.57 -1.42 6.27
N ALA A 48 -12.67 -2.16 6.26
CA ALA A 48 -12.96 -3.10 7.35
C ALA A 48 -11.92 -4.22 7.42
N TYR A 49 -11.64 -4.69 8.63
CA TYR A 49 -10.76 -5.84 8.85
C TYR A 49 -11.09 -7.03 7.96
N GLY A 50 -10.08 -7.61 7.32
CA GLY A 50 -10.22 -8.73 6.39
C GLY A 50 -10.74 -8.37 5.00
N ARG A 51 -11.15 -7.11 4.74
CA ARG A 51 -11.49 -6.66 3.39
C ARG A 51 -10.23 -6.41 2.57
N ASN A 52 -10.35 -6.66 1.27
CA ASN A 52 -9.32 -6.35 0.29
C ASN A 52 -9.63 -5.05 -0.46
N VAL A 53 -8.57 -4.42 -0.93
CA VAL A 53 -8.59 -3.30 -1.86
C VAL A 53 -7.80 -3.69 -3.10
N SER A 54 -8.32 -3.42 -4.28
CA SER A 54 -7.59 -3.59 -5.53
C SER A 54 -6.85 -2.30 -5.87
N ILE A 55 -5.64 -2.46 -6.41
CA ILE A 55 -4.77 -1.38 -6.83
C ILE A 55 -4.49 -1.55 -8.32
N VAL A 56 -4.70 -0.47 -9.07
CA VAL A 56 -4.47 -0.43 -10.51
C VAL A 56 -3.65 0.82 -10.83
N CYS A 57 -2.48 0.63 -11.41
CA CYS A 57 -1.69 1.72 -11.98
C CYS A 57 -2.03 1.86 -13.46
N SER A 58 -2.55 3.02 -13.87
CA SER A 58 -2.99 3.27 -15.25
C SER A 58 -1.87 3.74 -16.18
N GLN A 59 -0.78 4.29 -15.64
CA GLN A 59 0.31 4.85 -16.42
C GLN A 59 1.28 3.73 -16.86
N GLN A 60 1.58 3.66 -18.16
CA GLN A 60 2.50 2.65 -18.72
C GLN A 60 3.93 2.77 -18.19
N ASN A 61 4.34 3.97 -17.79
CA ASN A 61 5.66 4.25 -17.21
C ASN A 61 5.72 4.04 -15.69
N ARG A 62 4.59 3.70 -15.07
CA ARG A 62 4.46 3.47 -13.63
C ARG A 62 3.69 2.17 -13.38
N PRO A 63 4.26 1.00 -13.73
CA PRO A 63 3.63 -0.27 -13.47
C PRO A 63 3.47 -0.47 -11.96
N ALA A 64 2.47 -1.28 -11.58
CA ALA A 64 2.39 -1.78 -10.22
C ALA A 64 3.69 -2.51 -9.87
N SER A 65 4.14 -2.39 -8.61
CA SER A 65 5.30 -3.13 -8.12
C SER A 65 5.18 -4.62 -8.46
N SER A 66 6.30 -5.28 -8.77
CA SER A 66 6.32 -6.71 -9.11
C SER A 66 5.97 -7.64 -7.94
N SER A 67 5.62 -7.08 -6.78
CA SER A 67 5.21 -7.83 -5.60
C SER A 67 3.82 -8.45 -5.79
N LEU A 68 3.61 -9.68 -5.31
CA LEU A 68 2.30 -10.37 -5.38
C LEU A 68 1.15 -9.60 -4.71
N LEU A 69 1.48 -8.77 -3.71
CA LEU A 69 0.53 -7.91 -3.01
C LEU A 69 0.34 -6.54 -3.70
N SER A 70 1.03 -6.26 -4.79
CA SER A 70 0.94 -4.93 -5.42
C SER A 70 -0.39 -4.70 -6.14
N SER A 71 -1.11 -5.75 -6.52
CA SER A 71 -2.43 -5.64 -7.18
C SER A 71 -3.58 -5.60 -6.18
N PHE A 72 -3.37 -6.08 -4.95
CA PHE A 72 -4.38 -6.02 -3.91
C PHE A 72 -3.76 -5.99 -2.51
N ARG A 73 -4.36 -5.23 -1.59
CA ARG A 73 -3.99 -5.24 -0.16
C ARG A 73 -5.16 -5.75 0.65
N GLN A 74 -4.87 -6.36 1.78
CA GLN A 74 -5.89 -6.76 2.75
C GLN A 74 -5.66 -6.02 4.06
N CYS A 75 -6.73 -5.58 4.69
CA CYS A 75 -6.64 -5.04 6.05
C CYS A 75 -6.35 -6.17 7.03
N ILE A 76 -5.15 -6.16 7.62
CA ILE A 76 -4.64 -7.19 8.54
C ILE A 76 -4.32 -6.58 9.90
N TYR A 77 -4.19 -7.45 10.90
CA TYR A 77 -3.67 -7.11 12.22
C TYR A 77 -2.20 -7.43 12.23
N ASP A 78 -1.36 -6.40 12.31
CA ASP A 78 0.08 -6.55 12.45
C ASP A 78 0.59 -5.34 13.25
N PRO A 79 0.77 -5.47 14.57
CA PRO A 79 1.08 -4.33 15.43
C PRO A 79 2.46 -3.76 15.12
N GLN A 80 2.49 -2.54 14.60
CA GLN A 80 3.71 -1.80 14.31
C GLN A 80 4.11 -0.93 15.52
N GLU A 81 5.42 -0.70 15.71
CA GLU A 81 6.01 0.17 16.73
C GLU A 81 5.43 1.61 16.75
N ASP A 82 4.78 2.05 15.67
CA ASP A 82 4.06 3.34 15.55
C ASP A 82 2.76 3.39 16.40
N GLY A 83 2.42 2.30 17.10
CA GLY A 83 1.22 2.18 17.93
C GLY A 83 -0.07 1.88 17.14
N ARG A 84 0.07 1.56 15.84
CA ARG A 84 -1.04 1.12 14.99
C ARG A 84 -1.07 -0.40 14.88
N ASP A 85 -2.21 -0.96 15.26
CA ASP A 85 -2.46 -2.40 15.26
C ASP A 85 -2.96 -2.94 13.89
N TYR A 86 -3.58 -2.09 13.07
CA TYR A 86 -4.28 -2.49 11.85
C TYR A 86 -3.82 -1.66 10.65
N TRP A 87 -3.39 -2.34 9.58
CA TRP A 87 -2.93 -1.71 8.35
C TRP A 87 -3.09 -2.61 7.11
N LEU A 88 -2.83 -2.05 5.94
CA LEU A 88 -2.97 -2.73 4.65
C LEU A 88 -1.73 -3.56 4.31
N SER A 89 -1.89 -4.87 4.15
CA SER A 89 -0.78 -5.82 3.99
C SER A 89 0.25 -5.47 2.89
N GLY A 90 1.52 -5.41 3.27
CA GLY A 90 2.65 -5.16 2.38
C GLY A 90 3.16 -3.70 2.36
N PRO A 91 4.11 -3.38 1.48
CA PRO A 91 4.74 -2.06 1.45
C PRO A 91 3.75 -0.96 1.02
N GLU A 92 4.17 0.29 1.21
CA GLU A 92 3.41 1.48 0.84
C GLU A 92 2.88 1.40 -0.61
N ILE A 93 1.64 1.84 -0.80
CA ILE A 93 0.97 1.81 -2.10
C ILE A 93 1.42 3.02 -2.90
N ASP A 94 2.36 2.80 -3.81
CA ASP A 94 2.77 3.80 -4.79
C ASP A 94 2.96 3.16 -6.17
N CYS A 95 2.80 3.96 -7.22
CA CYS A 95 3.12 3.56 -8.59
C CYS A 95 4.46 4.23 -8.95
N PRO A 96 5.62 3.62 -8.64
CA PRO A 96 6.91 4.24 -8.89
C PRO A 96 7.16 4.39 -10.40
N LEU A 97 7.90 5.43 -10.77
CA LEU A 97 8.39 5.60 -12.14
C LEU A 97 9.43 4.51 -12.44
N VAL A 98 9.29 3.87 -13.61
CA VAL A 98 10.32 2.96 -14.10
C VAL A 98 11.55 3.78 -14.47
N ASP A 99 12.59 3.60 -13.67
CA ASP A 99 13.94 4.06 -13.96
C ASP A 99 14.78 2.84 -14.35
N CYS A 100 15.33 2.85 -15.55
CA CYS A 100 16.16 1.75 -16.05
C CYS A 100 17.58 1.79 -15.46
N GLY A 101 17.93 2.88 -14.75
CA GLY A 101 19.29 3.17 -14.33
C GLY A 101 20.22 3.44 -15.52
N PRO A 102 21.48 3.83 -15.24
CA PRO A 102 22.47 4.01 -16.27
C PRO A 102 22.73 2.68 -17.00
N PRO A 103 22.79 2.68 -18.34
CA PRO A 103 23.08 1.48 -19.11
C PRO A 103 24.47 0.92 -18.75
N PRO A 104 24.68 -0.41 -18.87
CA PRO A 104 25.99 -1.01 -18.62
C PRO A 104 27.04 -0.44 -19.57
N SER A 105 28.19 -0.03 -19.03
CA SER A 105 29.30 0.54 -19.80
C SER A 105 30.00 -0.52 -20.67
N LEU A 106 29.92 -0.36 -21.99
CA LEU A 106 30.58 -1.19 -22.99
C LEU A 106 31.78 -0.43 -23.59
N ALA A 107 32.89 -1.13 -23.83
CA ALA A 107 34.08 -0.52 -24.43
C ALA A 107 33.77 -0.05 -25.87
N GLY A 108 34.04 1.22 -26.17
CA GLY A 108 33.75 1.85 -27.47
C GLY A 108 32.33 2.43 -27.61
N ALA A 109 31.47 2.28 -26.61
CA ALA A 109 30.16 2.92 -26.61
C ALA A 109 30.24 4.34 -26.03
N ILE A 110 29.64 5.32 -26.73
CA ILE A 110 29.39 6.66 -26.24
C ILE A 110 27.90 6.73 -25.90
N TYR A 111 27.58 7.07 -24.65
CA TYR A 111 26.20 7.24 -24.19
C TYR A 111 25.89 8.74 -24.21
N GLU A 112 24.85 9.13 -24.94
CA GLU A 112 24.41 10.52 -25.06
C GLU A 112 22.98 10.61 -24.48
N GLY A 113 22.84 11.16 -23.28
CA GLY A 113 21.56 11.27 -22.55
C GLY A 113 21.69 10.97 -21.05
N ASP A 114 21.04 11.80 -20.21
CA ASP A 114 20.99 11.67 -18.75
C ASP A 114 19.60 11.19 -18.23
N ASP A 115 18.65 10.90 -19.13
CA ASP A 115 17.25 10.56 -18.79
C ASP A 115 16.96 9.06 -19.02
N TYR A 116 17.16 8.25 -17.98
CA TYR A 116 16.98 6.80 -18.02
C TYR A 116 15.52 6.33 -17.82
N SER A 117 14.54 7.23 -17.98
CA SER A 117 13.12 6.89 -17.79
C SER A 117 12.56 6.03 -18.94
N TYR A 118 11.66 5.09 -18.61
CA TYR A 118 11.04 4.22 -19.62
C TYR A 118 10.36 5.03 -20.74
N LYS A 119 10.72 4.79 -22.02
CA LYS A 119 10.29 5.57 -23.21
C LYS A 119 10.81 7.02 -23.33
N ALA A 120 11.78 7.45 -22.52
CA ALA A 120 12.63 8.56 -22.93
C ALA A 120 13.24 8.19 -24.29
N ARG A 121 13.14 9.10 -25.27
CA ARG A 121 13.70 8.91 -26.61
C ARG A 121 15.21 9.10 -26.55
N ASP A 122 15.90 8.18 -25.91
CA ASP A 122 17.34 8.06 -26.05
C ASP A 122 17.63 7.30 -27.34
N TYR A 123 18.27 8.00 -28.28
CA TYR A 123 18.72 7.44 -29.54
C TYR A 123 20.14 6.89 -29.35
N PHE A 124 20.28 5.57 -29.39
CA PHE A 124 21.55 4.89 -29.22
C PHE A 124 22.24 4.71 -30.58
N ASN A 125 23.34 5.42 -30.82
CA ASN A 125 24.21 5.18 -31.97
C ASN A 125 25.40 4.32 -31.54
N LEU A 126 25.47 3.08 -32.03
CA LEU A 126 26.67 2.26 -31.95
C LEU A 126 27.58 2.63 -33.12
N ILE A 127 28.71 3.31 -32.83
CA ILE A 127 29.75 3.57 -33.82
C ILE A 127 30.74 2.41 -33.74
N PHE A 128 30.75 1.54 -34.76
CA PHE A 128 31.80 0.53 -34.97
C PHE A 128 32.92 1.11 -35.85
#